data_AF-A0A9D8KW89-F1
#
_entry.id   AF-A0A9D8KW89-F1
#
_cell.length_a   1.000
_cell.length_b   1.000
_cell.length_c   1.000
_cell.angle_alpha   90.00
_cell.angle_beta   90.00
_cell.angle_gamma   90.00
#
_symmetry.space_group_name_H-M   'P 1'
#
loop_
_entity.id
_entity.type
_entity.pdbx_description
1 polymer ?
#
loop_
_entity_poly.entity_id
_entity_poly.type
_entity_poly.pdbx_seq_one_letter_code
_entity_poly.pdbx_strand_id
1 'polypeptide(L)' 'MDLKSGYPFWAVRNGLMRAYPPLRQALRCDVLVIGGGITGALVADELARHGHDVAVVEQRDIGWGSSAASTALL' A
#
# COMPACT_ATOMS: atom_id res chain seq x y z
N MET A 1 -25.46 4.80 20.94
CA MET A 1 -24.27 3.93 21.07
C MET A 1 -23.39 4.19 19.86
N ASP A 2 -22.12 4.53 20.05
CA ASP A 2 -21.16 4.64 18.95
C ASP A 2 -20.62 3.26 18.63
N LEU A 3 -20.82 2.81 17.39
CA LEU A 3 -20.41 1.49 16.90
C LEU A 3 -19.17 1.57 15.99
N LYS A 4 -18.54 2.74 15.88
CA LYS A 4 -17.40 2.97 15.00
C LYS A 4 -16.14 3.16 15.83
N SER A 5 -15.08 2.45 15.47
CA SER A 5 -13.74 2.68 16.04
C SER A 5 -13.06 3.94 15.48
N GLY A 6 -13.54 4.48 14.35
CA GLY A 6 -12.89 5.58 13.62
C GLY A 6 -11.60 5.17 12.88
N TYR A 7 -11.04 4.00 13.19
CA TYR A 7 -9.81 3.47 12.59
C TYR A 7 -10.00 2.07 12.01
N PRO A 8 -9.37 1.76 10.87
CA PRO A 8 -9.40 0.41 10.31
C PRO A 8 -8.78 -0.62 11.27
N PHE A 9 -9.40 -1.80 11.39
CA PHE A 9 -8.97 -2.84 12.32
C PHE A 9 -7.50 -3.23 12.14
N TRP A 10 -7.06 -3.44 10.90
CA TRP A 10 -5.68 -3.82 10.60
C TRP A 10 -4.67 -2.73 10.97
N ALA A 11 -5.02 -1.45 10.83
CA ALA A 11 -4.15 -0.35 11.25
C ALA A 11 -3.94 -0.34 12.78
N VAL A 12 -4.97 -0.65 13.55
CA VAL A 12 -4.87 -0.74 15.02
C VAL A 12 -4.13 -2.01 15.45
N ARG A 13 -4.41 -3.14 14.82
CA ARG A 13 -3.84 -4.44 15.17
C ARG A 13 -2.35 -4.54 14.81
N ASN A 14 -1.99 -4.09 13.61
CA ASN A 14 -0.66 -4.29 13.05
C ASN A 14 0.21 -3.03 13.06
N GLY A 15 -0.39 -1.85 13.25
CA GLY A 15 0.29 -0.59 13.06
C GLY A 15 0.78 -0.42 11.62
N LEU A 16 1.77 0.46 11.44
CA LEU A 16 2.52 0.57 10.19
C LEU A 16 3.62 -0.49 10.17
N MET A 17 3.51 -1.48 9.29
CA MET A 17 4.54 -2.53 9.17
C MET A 17 5.89 -1.97 8.72
N ARG A 18 5.87 -0.92 7.90
CA ARG A 18 7.06 -0.20 7.42
C ARG A 18 6.68 1.20 7.00
N ALA A 19 7.50 2.18 7.39
CA ALA A 19 7.42 3.53 6.87
C ALA A 19 8.39 3.68 5.69
N TYR A 20 7.92 4.34 4.63
CA TYR A 20 8.73 4.66 3.46
C TYR A 20 8.91 6.18 3.39
N PRO A 21 10.12 6.67 3.08
CA PRO A 21 10.32 8.11 2.94
C PRO A 21 9.53 8.64 1.73
N PRO A 22 9.03 9.88 1.79
CA PRO A 22 8.39 10.50 0.63
C PRO A 22 9.39 10.61 -0.53
N LEU A 23 8.89 10.49 -1.76
CA LEU A 23 9.70 10.65 -2.96
C LEU A 23 10.12 12.13 -3.10
N ARG A 24 11.40 12.42 -2.82
CA ARG A 24 11.95 13.79 -2.84
C ARG A 24 12.81 14.09 -4.06
N GLN A 25 13.22 13.07 -4.79
CA GLN A 25 14.13 13.16 -5.92
C GLN A 25 13.54 12.45 -7.13
N ALA A 26 14.07 12.74 -8.31
CA ALA A 26 13.69 12.02 -9.51
C ALA A 26 14.00 10.52 -9.34
N LEU A 27 13.01 9.69 -9.63
CA LEU A 27 13.14 8.24 -9.68
C LEU A 27 13.03 7.79 -11.14
N ARG A 28 13.89 6.86 -11.54
CA ARG A 28 13.76 6.13 -12.80
C ARG A 28 13.40 4.70 -12.47
N CYS A 29 12.45 4.16 -13.23
CA CYS A 29 11.99 2.79 -13.17
C CYS A 29 11.33 2.47 -14.52
N ASP A 30 11.19 1.18 -14.85
CA ASP A 30 10.45 0.77 -16.04
C ASP A 30 8.94 0.99 -15.86
N VAL A 31 8.43 0.74 -14.65
CA VAL A 31 7.00 0.90 -14.31
C VAL A 31 6.83 1.60 -12.97
N LEU A 32 5.98 2.64 -12.96
CA LEU A 32 5.53 3.32 -11.75
C LEU A 32 4.08 2.93 -11.44
N VAL A 33 3.86 2.27 -10.31
CA VAL A 33 2.53 1.95 -9.77
C VAL A 33 2.10 3.04 -8.79
N ILE A 34 0.95 3.66 -9.04
CA ILE A 34 0.37 4.69 -8.18
C ILE A 34 -0.75 4.06 -7.34
N GLY A 35 -0.56 4.05 -6.02
CA GLY A 35 -1.46 3.45 -5.03
C GLY A 35 -0.84 2.23 -4.35
N GLY A 36 -0.61 2.33 -3.05
CA GLY A 36 0.05 1.31 -2.23
C GLY A 36 -0.90 0.30 -1.59
N GLY A 37 -2.11 0.13 -2.12
CA GLY A 37 -3.07 -0.89 -1.67
C GLY A 37 -2.76 -2.29 -2.22
N ILE A 38 -3.60 -3.27 -1.87
CA ILE A 38 -3.42 -4.68 -2.26
C ILE A 38 -3.30 -4.87 -3.77
N THR A 39 -4.12 -4.19 -4.57
CA THR A 39 -4.08 -4.28 -6.03
C THR A 39 -2.76 -3.75 -6.59
N GLY A 40 -2.30 -2.59 -6.11
CA GLY A 40 -1.02 -2.01 -6.55
C GLY A 40 0.17 -2.90 -6.16
N ALA A 41 0.14 -3.48 -4.96
CA ALA A 41 1.16 -4.42 -4.50
C ALA A 41 1.22 -5.69 -5.37
N LEU A 42 0.06 -6.28 -5.71
CA LEU A 42 0.01 -7.48 -6.56
C LEU A 42 0.48 -7.20 -7.99
N VAL A 43 0.11 -6.05 -8.56
CA VAL A 43 0.60 -5.62 -9.88
C VAL A 43 2.11 -5.42 -9.86
N ALA A 44 2.63 -4.76 -8.82
CA ALA A 44 4.07 -4.53 -8.67
C ALA A 44 4.85 -5.84 -8.49
N ASP A 45 4.35 -6.77 -7.69
CA ASP A 45 4.94 -8.10 -7.51
C ASP A 45 5.03 -8.86 -8.83
N GLU A 46 3.92 -8.95 -9.57
CA GLU A 46 3.90 -9.67 -10.84
C GLU A 46 4.88 -9.06 -11.85
N LEU A 47 4.88 -7.73 -12.02
CA LEU A 47 5.80 -7.06 -12.94
C LEU A 47 7.27 -7.23 -12.52
N ALA A 48 7.58 -7.12 -11.23
CA ALA A 48 8.93 -7.33 -10.72
C ALA A 48 9.40 -8.78 -10.95
N ARG A 49 8.49 -9.77 -10.81
CA ARG A 49 8.77 -11.18 -11.11
C ARG A 49 9.07 -11.44 -12.58
N HIS A 50 8.56 -10.61 -13.48
CA HIS A 50 8.92 -10.62 -14.92
C HIS A 50 10.14 -9.75 -15.25
N GLY A 51 10.87 -9.26 -14.24
CA GLY A 51 12.17 -8.62 -14.42
C GLY A 51 12.13 -7.12 -14.68
N HIS A 52 10.99 -6.47 -14.52
CA HIS A 52 10.88 -5.01 -14.61
C HIS A 52 11.41 -4.33 -13.35
N ASP A 53 12.07 -3.18 -13.51
CA ASP A 53 12.34 -2.26 -12.39
C ASP A 53 11.03 -1.52 -12.05
N VAL A 54 10.43 -1.86 -10.91
CA VAL A 54 9.11 -1.36 -10.53
C VAL A 54 9.20 -0.52 -9.26
N ALA A 55 8.61 0.67 -9.32
CA ALA A 55 8.41 1.53 -8.16
C ALA A 55 6.93 1.62 -7.79
N VAL A 56 6.62 1.60 -6.49
CA VAL A 56 5.28 1.87 -5.96
C VAL A 56 5.30 3.17 -5.18
N VAL A 57 4.35 4.06 -5.46
CA VAL A 57 4.15 5.30 -4.71
C VAL A 57 2.75 5.36 -4.12
N GLU A 58 2.68 5.81 -2.88
CA GLU A 58 1.44 6.00 -2.13
C GLU A 58 1.46 7.40 -1.49
N GLN A 59 0.31 8.07 -1.48
CA GLN A 59 0.18 9.39 -0.87
C GLN A 59 0.23 9.33 0.66
N ARG A 60 -0.31 8.25 1.24
CA ARG A 60 -0.29 7.97 2.67
C ARG A 60 0.76 6.89 2.97
N ASP A 61 0.43 5.95 3.85
CA ASP A 61 1.25 4.77 4.11
C ASP A 61 0.81 3.58 3.23
N ILE A 62 1.78 2.71 2.92
CA ILE A 62 1.52 1.45 2.20
C ILE A 62 0.45 0.63 2.95
N GLY A 63 -0.53 0.14 2.20
CA GLY A 63 -1.66 -0.63 2.72
C GLY A 63 -2.82 0.21 3.28
N TRP A 64 -2.68 1.54 3.37
CA TRP A 64 -3.75 2.40 3.89
C TRP A 64 -4.94 2.54 2.92
N GLY A 65 -6.14 2.80 3.45
CA GLY A 65 -7.39 2.93 2.68
C GLY A 65 -8.21 1.63 2.66
N SER A 66 -8.75 1.27 1.49
CA SER A 66 -9.65 0.10 1.36
C SER A 66 -9.00 -1.21 1.80
N SER A 67 -7.70 -1.37 1.59
CA SER A 67 -6.97 -2.58 2.02
C SER A 67 -6.94 -2.72 3.55
N ALA A 68 -6.57 -1.66 4.27
CA ALA A 68 -6.63 -1.65 5.74
C ALA A 68 -8.07 -1.69 6.30
N ALA A 69 -9.06 -1.20 5.55
CA ALA A 69 -10.47 -1.23 5.92
C ALA A 69 -11.18 -2.55 5.58
N SER A 70 -10.53 -3.45 4.84
CA SER A 70 -11.09 -4.76 4.48
C SER A 70 -11.32 -5.62 5.72
N THR A 71 -12.41 -6.38 5.72
CA THR A 71 -12.67 -7.41 6.73
C THR A 71 -11.80 -8.65 6.54
N ALA A 72 -11.16 -8.81 5.37
CA ALA A 72 -10.44 -10.02 4.96
C ALA A 72 -11.26 -11.31 5.17
N LEU A 73 -12.58 -11.20 4.96
CA LEU A 73 -13.52 -12.30 5.20
C LEU A 73 -13.40 -13.41 4.14
N LEU A 74 -12.78 -13.09 2.99
CA LEU A 74 -12.56 -13.93 1.81
C LEU A 74 -11.19 -13.60 1.21
#